data_AF-A0A948D6I0-F1
#
_entry.id   AF-A0A948D6I0-F1
#
_cell.length_a   1.000
_cell.length_b   1.000
_cell.length_c   1.000
_cell.angle_alpha   90.00
_cell.angle_beta   90.00
_cell.angle_gamma   90.00
#
_symmetry.space_group_name_H-M   'P 1'
#
loop_
_entity.id
_entity.type
_entity.pdbx_description
1 polymer ?
#
loop_
_entity_poly.entity_id
_entity_poly.type
_entity_poly.pdbx_seq_one_letter_code
_entity_poly.pdbx_strand_id
1 'polypeptide(L)'
;MDTEFFELSLTRRELLEIYAALTQWAILDDVVREEKGLEQVGGRNLMERLDLLLRLPEEQFQKMTASLEDELWEYSWFAFTGEWAWFRAYSEVRKELSEKKRTVTGTKFKEMVERRYRKDFDTYVKEIEMREAATEQKKKQSKSVSL
;
A
#
# COMPACT_ATOMS: atom_id res chain seq x y z
N MET A 1 -22.46 -28.83 17.47
CA MET A 1 -21.90 -27.47 17.57
C MET A 1 -23.08 -26.58 17.84
N ASP A 2 -23.24 -26.11 19.08
CA ASP A 2 -24.32 -25.19 19.43
C ASP A 2 -23.92 -23.82 18.88
N THR A 3 -24.69 -23.34 17.91
CA THR A 3 -24.51 -22.00 17.36
C THR A 3 -25.19 -21.04 18.33
N GLU A 4 -24.39 -20.30 19.11
CA GLU A 4 -24.92 -19.21 19.92
C GLU A 4 -25.40 -18.08 19.00
N PHE A 5 -26.65 -17.66 19.17
CA PHE A 5 -27.24 -16.55 18.42
C PHE A 5 -27.15 -15.27 19.24
N PHE A 6 -26.50 -14.26 18.67
CA PHE A 6 -26.41 -12.92 19.24
C PHE A 6 -27.19 -11.96 18.35
N GLU A 7 -28.03 -11.11 18.95
CA GLU A 7 -28.72 -10.04 18.23
C GLU A 7 -27.87 -8.76 18.29
N LEU A 8 -27.45 -8.28 17.12
CA LEU A 8 -26.71 -7.04 16.95
C LEU A 8 -27.58 -6.08 16.14
N SER A 9 -27.95 -4.96 16.76
CA SER A 9 -28.62 -3.86 16.07
C SER A 9 -27.54 -2.93 15.51
N LEU A 10 -27.36 -2.97 14.19
CA LEU A 10 -26.42 -2.09 13.48
C LEU A 10 -27.19 -1.05 12.67
N THR A 11 -26.70 0.18 12.71
CA THR A 11 -27.13 1.22 11.78
C THR A 11 -26.64 0.91 10.38
N ARG A 12 -27.30 1.49 9.36
CA ARG A 12 -26.86 1.37 7.96
C ARG A 12 -25.42 1.86 7.76
N ARG A 13 -25.00 2.88 8.51
CA ARG A 13 -23.65 3.42 8.46
C ARG A 13 -22.62 2.39 8.95
N GLU A 14 -22.87 1.77 10.09
CA GLU A 14 -21.97 0.75 10.64
C GLU A 14 -21.88 -0.47 9.70
N LEU A 15 -22.98 -0.87 9.07
CA LEU A 15 -22.96 -1.92 8.05
C LEU A 15 -22.08 -1.54 6.84
N LEU A 16 -22.13 -0.29 6.39
CA LEU A 16 -21.27 0.21 5.31
C LEU A 16 -19.80 0.24 5.73
N GLU A 17 -19.49 0.65 6.97
CA GLU A 17 -18.12 0.65 7.50
C GLU A 17 -17.55 -0.77 7.58
N ILE A 18 -18.35 -1.74 8.05
CA ILE A 18 -17.97 -3.17 8.05
C ILE A 18 -17.74 -3.67 6.62
N TYR A 19 -18.64 -3.33 5.70
CA TYR A 19 -18.51 -3.72 4.31
C TYR A 19 -17.23 -3.16 3.67
N ALA A 20 -16.93 -1.89 3.91
CA ALA A 20 -15.71 -1.24 3.41
C ALA A 20 -14.45 -1.94 3.97
N ALA A 21 -14.41 -2.23 5.28
CA ALA A 21 -13.30 -2.93 5.91
C ALA A 21 -13.10 -4.35 5.33
N LEU A 22 -14.19 -5.09 5.10
CA LEU A 22 -14.13 -6.41 4.47
C LEU A 22 -13.65 -6.34 3.02
N THR A 23 -14.07 -5.31 2.29
CA THR A 23 -13.63 -5.05 0.91
C THR A 23 -12.14 -4.75 0.85
N GLN A 24 -11.64 -3.86 1.72
CA GLN A 24 -10.21 -3.58 1.84
C GLN A 24 -9.40 -4.84 2.14
N TRP A 25 -9.87 -5.65 3.10
CA TRP A 25 -9.21 -6.90 3.43
C TRP A 25 -9.23 -7.89 2.26
N ALA A 26 -10.31 -7.89 1.47
CA ALA A 26 -10.40 -8.72 0.28
C ALA A 26 -9.39 -8.33 -0.79
N ILE A 27 -9.29 -7.04 -1.11
CA ILE A 27 -8.31 -6.50 -2.05
C ILE A 27 -6.89 -6.91 -1.63
N LEU A 28 -6.53 -6.70 -0.36
CA LEU A 28 -5.20 -7.03 0.15
C LEU A 28 -4.90 -8.54 0.09
N ASP A 29 -5.85 -9.38 0.47
CA ASP A 29 -5.69 -10.83 0.44
C ASP A 29 -5.52 -11.32 -1.00
N ASP A 30 -6.28 -10.78 -1.96
CA ASP A 30 -6.14 -11.14 -3.38
C ASP A 30 -4.78 -10.73 -3.95
N VAL A 31 -4.26 -9.54 -3.60
CA VAL A 31 -2.89 -9.13 -3.97
C VAL A 31 -1.84 -10.10 -3.40
N VAL A 32 -1.93 -10.44 -2.11
CA VAL A 32 -0.99 -11.38 -1.45
C VAL A 32 -1.06 -12.78 -2.07
N ARG A 33 -2.24 -13.20 -2.53
CA ARG A 33 -2.43 -14.47 -3.21
C ARG A 33 -1.82 -14.47 -4.60
N GLU A 34 -2.03 -13.41 -5.37
CA GLU A 34 -1.40 -13.24 -6.68
C GLU A 34 0.13 -13.30 -6.58
N GLU A 35 0.72 -12.60 -5.60
CA GLU A 35 2.17 -12.65 -5.34
C GLU A 35 2.68 -14.07 -5.02
N LYS A 36 1.84 -14.89 -4.42
CA LYS A 36 2.13 -16.30 -4.11
C LYS A 36 1.79 -17.26 -5.25
N GLY A 37 1.29 -16.76 -6.38
CA GLY A 37 0.82 -17.57 -7.51
C GLY A 37 -0.44 -18.37 -7.21
N LEU A 38 -1.26 -17.91 -6.26
CA LEU A 38 -2.54 -18.51 -5.89
C LEU A 38 -3.68 -17.81 -6.63
N GLU A 39 -4.76 -18.55 -6.92
CA GLU A 39 -6.00 -17.96 -7.45
C GLU A 39 -6.65 -17.03 -6.43
N GLN A 40 -7.31 -15.97 -6.91
CA GLN A 40 -8.07 -15.04 -6.08
C GLN A 40 -9.18 -15.75 -5.30
N VAL A 41 -9.55 -15.21 -4.14
CA VAL A 41 -10.68 -15.74 -3.37
C VAL A 41 -11.96 -15.29 -4.07
N GLY A 42 -12.73 -16.24 -4.61
CA GLY A 42 -14.09 -15.96 -5.09
C GLY A 42 -15.03 -15.44 -4.00
N GLY A 43 -16.31 -15.27 -4.36
CA GLY A 43 -17.36 -14.68 -3.51
C GLY A 43 -17.25 -15.00 -2.02
N ARG A 44 -17.17 -13.94 -1.19
CA ARG A 44 -17.04 -14.07 0.27
C ARG A 44 -18.43 -14.06 0.88
N ASN A 45 -18.85 -15.19 1.45
CA ASN A 45 -20.19 -15.42 2.00
C ASN A 45 -20.75 -14.30 2.90
N LEU A 46 -19.90 -13.60 3.67
CA LEU A 46 -20.34 -12.48 4.52
C LEU A 46 -20.62 -11.21 3.70
N MET A 47 -19.80 -10.91 2.69
CA MET A 47 -20.00 -9.75 1.82
C MET A 47 -21.27 -9.91 0.99
N GLU A 48 -21.49 -11.09 0.40
CA GLU A 48 -22.73 -11.38 -0.35
C GLU A 48 -24.00 -11.19 0.52
N ARG A 49 -23.92 -11.55 1.80
CA ARG A 49 -25.02 -11.32 2.76
C ARG A 49 -25.19 -9.84 3.07
N LEU A 50 -24.10 -9.09 3.21
CA LEU A 50 -24.15 -7.64 3.41
C LEU A 50 -24.72 -6.92 2.18
N ASP A 51 -24.45 -7.40 0.97
CA ASP A 51 -25.02 -6.84 -0.27
C ASP A 51 -26.55 -6.92 -0.27
N LEU A 52 -27.09 -8.06 0.13
CA LEU A 52 -28.53 -8.28 0.26
C LEU A 52 -29.18 -7.36 1.31
N LEU A 53 -28.46 -7.04 2.39
CA LEU A 53 -28.92 -6.17 3.47
C LEU A 53 -28.83 -4.69 3.09
N LEU A 54 -27.74 -4.29 2.45
CA LEU A 54 -27.45 -2.90 2.09
C LEU A 54 -28.22 -2.45 0.84
N ARG A 55 -28.58 -3.38 -0.06
CA ARG A 55 -29.33 -3.15 -1.31
C ARG A 55 -28.81 -1.95 -2.11
N LEU A 56 -27.49 -1.79 -2.17
CA LEU A 56 -26.90 -0.70 -2.96
C LEU A 56 -26.97 -1.06 -4.45
N PRO A 57 -27.16 -0.06 -5.33
CA PRO A 57 -26.96 -0.26 -6.77
C PRO A 57 -25.52 -0.72 -7.05
N GLU A 58 -25.34 -1.58 -8.06
CA GLU A 58 -24.02 -2.07 -8.48
C GLU A 58 -23.03 -0.93 -8.75
N GLU A 59 -23.49 0.18 -9.34
CA GLU A 59 -22.67 1.36 -9.59
C GLU A 59 -22.12 1.99 -8.30
N GLN A 60 -22.88 1.97 -7.20
CA GLN A 60 -22.40 2.47 -5.90
C GLN A 60 -21.36 1.54 -5.29
N PHE A 61 -21.51 0.22 -5.46
CA PHE A 61 -20.49 -0.75 -5.04
C PHE A 61 -19.19 -0.53 -5.80
N GLN A 62 -19.24 -0.44 -7.12
CA GLN A 62 -18.05 -0.21 -7.94
C GLN A 62 -17.35 1.10 -7.57
N LYS A 63 -18.10 2.19 -7.36
CA LYS A 63 -17.55 3.47 -6.90
C LYS A 63 -16.88 3.37 -5.54
N MET A 64 -17.50 2.67 -4.59
CA MET A 64 -16.92 2.47 -3.26
C MET A 64 -15.66 1.61 -3.32
N THR A 65 -15.68 0.49 -4.05
CA THR A 65 -14.50 -0.37 -4.22
C THR A 65 -13.35 0.39 -4.87
N ALA A 66 -13.61 1.13 -5.96
CA ALA A 66 -12.58 1.95 -6.61
C ALA A 66 -11.99 3.00 -5.65
N SER A 67 -12.83 3.68 -4.86
CA SER A 67 -12.35 4.62 -3.85
C SER A 67 -11.47 3.95 -2.78
N LEU A 68 -11.80 2.73 -2.37
CA LEU A 68 -11.00 1.98 -1.38
C LEU A 68 -9.68 1.49 -1.99
N GLU A 69 -9.68 1.08 -3.26
CA GLU A 69 -8.48 0.73 -4.01
C GLU A 69 -7.54 1.94 -4.13
N ASP A 70 -8.08 3.11 -4.46
CA ASP A 70 -7.32 4.36 -4.53
C ASP A 70 -6.72 4.71 -3.16
N GLU A 71 -7.49 4.64 -2.08
CA GLU A 71 -7.00 4.86 -0.71
C GLU A 71 -5.88 3.89 -0.31
N LEU A 72 -6.04 2.60 -0.63
CA LEU A 72 -5.03 1.58 -0.35
C LEU A 72 -3.76 1.82 -1.18
N TRP A 73 -3.92 2.23 -2.44
CA TRP A 73 -2.80 2.57 -3.31
C TRP A 73 -2.05 3.79 -2.79
N GLU A 74 -2.75 4.87 -2.44
CA GLU A 74 -2.16 6.10 -1.89
C GLU A 74 -1.39 5.82 -0.59
N TYR A 75 -1.99 5.03 0.31
CA TYR A 75 -1.33 4.62 1.55
C TYR A 75 -0.06 3.80 1.26
N SER A 76 -0.15 2.84 0.34
CA SER A 76 0.98 1.98 -0.03
C SER A 76 2.11 2.80 -0.65
N TRP A 77 1.79 3.76 -1.51
CA TRP A 77 2.74 4.70 -2.10
C TRP A 77 3.41 5.56 -1.03
N PHE A 78 2.64 6.13 -0.11
CA PHE A 78 3.18 6.95 0.98
C PHE A 78 4.12 6.13 1.90
N ALA A 79 3.71 4.91 2.27
CA ALA A 79 4.54 4.03 3.08
C ALA A 79 5.85 3.67 2.37
N PHE A 80 5.76 3.25 1.11
CA PHE A 80 6.93 2.90 0.30
C PHE A 80 7.91 4.06 0.13
N THR A 81 7.40 5.25 -0.24
CA THR A 81 8.23 6.45 -0.43
C THR A 81 8.92 6.87 0.86
N GLY A 82 8.23 6.79 2.00
CA GLY A 82 8.80 7.03 3.33
C GLY A 82 9.93 6.06 3.67
N GLU A 83 9.70 4.76 3.50
CA GLU A 83 10.70 3.72 3.76
C GLU A 83 11.93 3.85 2.85
N TRP A 84 11.70 4.12 1.55
CA TRP A 84 12.76 4.35 0.59
C TRP A 84 13.63 5.55 0.98
N ALA A 85 13.00 6.70 1.24
CA ALA A 85 13.69 7.92 1.62
C ALA A 85 14.51 7.72 2.90
N TRP A 86 13.96 6.99 3.88
CA TRP A 86 14.68 6.64 5.10
C TRP A 86 15.90 5.75 4.82
N PHE A 87 15.74 4.71 3.99
CA PHE A 87 16.83 3.84 3.59
C PHE A 87 17.95 4.59 2.85
N ARG A 88 17.59 5.52 1.95
CA ARG A 88 18.55 6.35 1.23
C ARG A 88 19.33 7.26 2.18
N ALA A 89 18.65 7.97 3.07
CA ALA A 89 19.28 8.79 4.11
C ALA A 89 20.22 7.96 4.99
N TYR A 90 19.80 6.77 5.41
CA TYR A 90 20.63 5.84 6.18
C TYR A 90 21.91 5.45 5.44
N SER A 91 21.76 5.04 4.17
CA SER A 91 22.89 4.61 3.33
C SER A 91 23.90 5.75 3.10
N GLU A 92 23.42 6.97 2.89
CA GLU A 92 24.27 8.14 2.65
C GLU A 92 25.04 8.54 3.90
N VAL A 93 24.38 8.64 5.07
CA VAL A 93 25.06 8.92 6.34
C VAL A 93 26.10 7.85 6.65
N ARG A 94 25.78 6.58 6.41
CA ARG A 94 26.73 5.47 6.60
C ARG A 94 27.94 5.61 5.67
N LYS A 95 27.73 5.97 4.41
CA LYS A 95 28.80 6.21 3.43
C LYS A 95 29.69 7.37 3.86
N GLU A 96 29.11 8.51 4.22
CA GLU A 96 29.84 9.70 4.69
C GLU A 96 30.73 9.41 5.92
N LEU A 97 30.25 8.60 6.85
CA LEU A 97 31.02 8.22 8.04
C LEU A 97 32.18 7.27 7.71
N SER A 98 31.96 6.34 6.77
CA SER A 98 32.99 5.42 6.30
C SER A 98 34.14 6.14 5.59
N GLU A 99 33.81 7.11 4.72
CA GLU A 99 34.79 7.94 4.00
C GLU A 99 35.61 8.81 4.96
N LYS A 100 34.95 9.36 6.00
CA LYS A 100 35.60 10.19 7.02
C LYS A 100 36.31 9.39 8.11
N LYS A 101 36.28 8.05 8.06
CA LYS A 101 36.79 7.12 9.10
C LYS A 101 36.34 7.53 10.51
N ARG A 102 35.10 8.02 10.65
CA ARG A 102 34.53 8.49 11.93
C ARG A 102 33.57 7.46 12.48
N THR A 103 33.77 7.12 13.76
CA THR A 103 32.81 6.32 14.53
C THR A 103 31.91 7.25 15.33
N VAL A 104 30.60 6.98 15.30
CA VAL A 104 29.60 7.73 16.07
C VAL A 104 28.75 6.74 16.85
N THR A 105 28.28 7.16 18.02
CA THR A 105 27.31 6.40 18.82
C THR A 105 26.00 6.20 18.07
N GLY A 106 25.31 5.09 18.30
CA GLY A 106 24.05 4.75 17.61
C GLY A 106 22.98 5.85 17.68
N THR A 107 22.86 6.56 18.81
CA THR A 107 21.91 7.67 18.97
C THR A 107 22.22 8.84 18.03
N LYS A 108 23.46 9.33 18.05
CA LYS A 108 23.93 10.40 17.14
C LYS A 108 23.83 10.00 15.67
N PHE A 109 24.06 8.72 15.35
CA PHE A 109 23.87 8.22 14.00
C PHE A 109 22.40 8.34 13.56
N LYS A 110 21.44 7.93 14.40
CA LYS A 110 20.00 8.07 14.11
C LYS A 110 19.59 9.53 13.93
N GLU A 111 20.08 10.43 14.77
CA GLU A 111 19.82 11.89 14.63
C GLU A 111 20.36 12.44 13.31
N MET A 112 21.53 11.98 12.87
CA MET A 112 22.09 12.37 11.57
C MET A 112 21.25 11.85 10.40
N VAL A 113 20.78 10.61 10.47
CA VAL A 113 19.88 10.01 9.47
C VAL A 113 18.55 10.76 9.43
N GLU A 114 17.93 11.03 10.57
CA GLU A 114 16.65 11.74 10.62
C GLU A 114 16.77 13.16 10.06
N ARG A 115 17.84 13.87 10.41
CA ARG A 115 18.11 15.21 9.84
C ARG A 115 18.29 15.15 8.32
N ARG A 116 19.00 14.13 7.83
CA ARG A 116 19.22 13.91 6.40
C ARG A 116 17.91 13.61 5.68
N TYR A 117 17.16 12.65 6.21
CA TYR A 117 15.83 12.27 5.74
C TYR A 117 14.93 13.50 5.58
N ARG A 118 14.77 14.32 6.63
CA ARG A 118 13.90 15.51 6.60
C ARG A 118 14.38 16.56 5.59
N LYS A 119 15.69 16.69 5.38
CA LYS A 119 16.27 17.70 4.50
C LYS A 119 16.14 17.30 3.03
N ASP A 120 16.39 16.04 2.72
CA ASP A 120 16.56 15.56 1.34
C ASP A 120 15.37 14.69 0.88
N PHE A 121 14.27 14.62 1.66
CA PHE A 121 13.06 13.82 1.37
C PHE A 121 12.54 14.00 -0.07
N ASP A 122 12.27 15.24 -0.48
CA ASP A 122 11.74 15.54 -1.83
C ASP A 122 12.68 15.10 -2.95
N THR A 123 13.99 15.04 -2.67
CA THR A 123 14.98 14.54 -3.63
C THR A 123 14.87 13.03 -3.76
N TYR A 124 14.71 12.31 -2.65
CA TYR A 124 14.52 10.85 -2.66
C TYR A 124 13.19 10.43 -3.32
N VAL A 125 12.12 11.20 -3.15
CA VAL A 125 10.84 10.94 -3.82
C VAL A 125 11.01 11.06 -5.34
N LYS A 126 11.67 12.11 -5.83
CA LYS A 126 11.95 12.28 -7.27
C LYS A 126 12.79 11.16 -7.87
N GLU A 127 13.67 10.51 -7.09
CA GLU A 127 14.43 9.34 -7.57
C GLU A 127 13.49 8.17 -7.96
N ILE A 128 12.38 8.00 -7.25
CA ILE A 128 11.39 6.94 -7.53
C ILE A 128 10.63 7.29 -8.82
N GLU A 129 10.09 8.51 -8.90
CA GLU A 129 9.33 8.99 -10.07
C GLU A 129 10.13 8.89 -11.37
N MET A 130 11.42 9.29 -11.34
CA MET A 130 12.29 9.21 -12.52
C MET A 130 12.60 7.77 -12.94
N ARG A 131 12.68 6.83 -11.99
CA ARG A 131 12.92 5.41 -12.29
C ARG A 131 11.70 4.74 -12.91
N GLU A 132 10.49 5.10 -12.49
CA GLU A 132 9.27 4.58 -13.11
C GLU A 132 9.16 5.03 -14.56
N ALA A 133 9.36 6.32 -14.84
CA ALA A 133 9.35 6.87 -16.19
C ALA A 133 10.38 6.19 -17.13
N ALA A 134 11.59 5.92 -16.63
CA ALA A 134 12.63 5.24 -17.40
C ALA A 134 12.30 3.76 -17.66
N THR A 135 11.59 3.11 -16.75
CA THR A 135 11.19 1.70 -16.87
C THR A 135 10.06 1.53 -17.88
N GLU A 136 9.10 2.46 -17.92
CA GLU A 136 8.05 2.48 -18.93
C GLU A 136 8.58 2.70 -20.36
N GLN A 137 9.55 3.60 -20.52
CA GLN A 137 10.19 3.85 -21.82
C GLN A 137 10.90 2.60 -22.35
N LYS A 138 11.59 1.84 -21.48
CA LYS A 138 12.23 0.57 -21.87
C LYS A 138 11.23 -0.51 -22.27
N LYS A 139 10.10 -0.64 -21.56
CA LYS A 139 9.02 -1.59 -21.91
C LYS A 139 8.36 -1.25 -23.25
N LYS A 140 8.23 0.03 -23.61
CA LYS A 140 7.71 0.47 -24.92
C LYS A 140 8.69 0.16 -26.06
N GLN A 141 9.99 0.38 -25.85
CA GLN A 141 11.03 0.06 -26.85
C GLN A 141 11.20 -1.44 -27.09
N SER A 142 11.08 -2.30 -26.07
CA SER A 142 11.19 -3.75 -26.27
C SER A 142 10.00 -4.35 -27.02
N LYS A 143 8.80 -3.75 -26.89
CA LYS A 143 7.61 -4.15 -27.65
C LYS A 143 7.65 -3.71 -29.11
N SER A 144 8.25 -2.56 -29.43
CA SER A 144 8.39 -2.09 -30.82
C SER A 144 9.47 -2.81 -31.64
N VAL A 145 10.37 -3.55 -30.99
CA VAL A 145 11.44 -4.33 -31.64
C VAL A 145 11.01 -5.79 -31.86
N SER A 146 9.87 -6.21 -31.29
CA SER A 146 9.36 -7.58 -31.35
C SER A 146 8.16 -7.74 -32.32
N LEU A 147 7.93 -6.75 -33.18
CA LEU A 147 6.93 -6.72 -34.26
C LEU A 147 7.66 -6.52 -35.58
#